data_AF-A0A161ZQN7-F1
#
_entry.id   AF-A0A161ZQN7-F1
#
_cell.length_a   1.000
_cell.length_b   1.000
_cell.length_c   1.000
_cell.angle_alpha   90.00
_cell.angle_beta   90.00
_cell.angle_gamma   90.00
#
_symmetry.space_group_name_H-M   'P 1'
#
loop_
_entity.id
_entity.type
_entity.pdbx_description
1 polymer ?
#
loop_
_entity_poly.entity_id
_entity_poly.type
_entity_poly.pdbx_seq_one_letter_code
_entity_poly.pdbx_strand_id
1 'polypeptide(L)'
;MKKQHPIKDDEVRESENGLAIVLGVWHDGDQIRLVSKGGNFITTVNNKKGSKRCHENLYKHLKKLLQQYGKWKENKENEVHKQ
;
A
#
# COMPACT_ATOMS: atom_id res chain seq x y z
N MET A 1 0.51 16.78 -19.05
CA MET A 1 -0.05 16.59 -17.70
C MET A 1 0.68 17.52 -16.73
N LYS A 2 -0.03 18.30 -15.89
CA LYS A 2 0.60 19.05 -14.80
C LYS A 2 1.31 18.04 -13.88
N LYS A 3 2.60 18.22 -13.61
CA LYS A 3 3.31 17.40 -12.63
C LYS A 3 2.65 17.63 -11.27
N GLN A 4 2.03 16.60 -10.71
CA GLN A 4 1.60 16.66 -9.31
C GLN A 4 2.85 16.66 -8.44
N HIS A 5 3.01 17.68 -7.62
CA HIS A 5 4.11 17.74 -6.67
C HIS A 5 3.82 16.75 -5.53
N PRO A 6 4.84 16.02 -5.02
CA PRO A 6 4.67 15.18 -3.84
C PRO A 6 3.96 15.93 -2.72
N ILE A 7 3.05 15.25 -2.04
CA ILE A 7 2.39 15.76 -0.83
C ILE A 7 3.36 15.49 0.32
N LYS A 8 3.65 16.51 1.13
CA LYS A 8 4.55 16.36 2.28
C LYS A 8 3.85 15.59 3.39
N ASP A 9 4.63 14.97 4.27
CA ASP A 9 4.09 14.43 5.51
C ASP A 9 3.28 15.52 6.23
N ASP A 10 2.12 15.13 6.75
CA ASP A 10 1.15 16.00 7.44
C ASP A 10 0.41 17.01 6.56
N GLU A 11 0.68 17.04 5.26
CA GLU A 11 -0.02 17.90 4.33
C GLU A 11 -1.33 17.24 3.86
N VAL A 12 -2.41 18.01 3.97
CA VAL A 12 -3.71 17.71 3.38
C VAL A 12 -3.98 18.82 2.37
N ARG A 13 -4.13 18.47 1.09
CA ARG A 13 -4.48 19.44 0.04
C ARG A 13 -5.94 19.30 -0.33
N GLU A 14 -6.69 20.38 -0.13
CA GLU A 14 -8.07 20.47 -0.56
C GLU A 14 -8.16 20.95 -2.02
N SER A 15 -9.19 20.48 -2.70
CA SER A 15 -9.64 20.97 -3.98
C SER A 15 -11.16 21.03 -3.98
N GLU A 16 -11.76 21.73 -4.94
CA GLU A 16 -13.21 21.91 -5.04
C GLU A 16 -14.01 20.60 -4.90
N ASN A 17 -13.47 19.47 -5.38
CA ASN A 17 -14.16 18.18 -5.40
C ASN A 17 -13.35 17.04 -4.77
N GLY A 18 -12.34 17.33 -3.95
CA GLY A 18 -11.48 16.26 -3.45
C GLY A 18 -10.43 16.66 -2.43
N LEU A 19 -9.87 15.63 -1.81
CA LEU A 19 -8.85 15.71 -0.76
C LEU A 19 -7.64 14.89 -1.18
N ALA A 20 -6.44 15.46 -1.08
CA ALA A 20 -5.20 14.75 -1.27
C ALA A 20 -4.48 14.59 0.08
N ILE A 21 -4.13 13.35 0.42
CA ILE A 21 -3.52 12.96 1.70
C ILE A 21 -2.28 12.11 1.48
N VAL A 22 -1.35 12.12 2.46
CA VAL A 22 -0.25 11.13 2.52
C VAL A 22 -0.74 9.85 3.19
N LEU A 23 -0.39 8.72 2.58
CA LEU A 23 -0.66 7.39 3.10
C LEU A 23 0.65 6.65 3.38
N GLY A 24 0.77 6.11 4.58
CA GLY A 24 1.74 5.08 4.90
C GLY A 24 1.36 3.77 4.23
N VAL A 25 2.34 3.08 3.68
CA VAL A 25 2.19 1.77 3.03
C VAL A 25 2.98 0.75 3.83
N TRP A 26 2.29 -0.27 4.35
CA TRP A 26 2.88 -1.31 5.19
C TRP A 26 2.48 -2.69 4.65
N HIS A 27 3.36 -3.68 4.76
CA HIS A 27 2.97 -5.07 4.49
C HIS A 27 2.73 -5.83 5.79
N ASP A 28 1.79 -6.76 5.75
CA ASP A 28 1.41 -7.65 6.85
C ASP A 28 1.03 -9.00 6.24
N GLY A 29 2.02 -9.91 6.19
CA GLY A 29 1.92 -11.15 5.41
C GLY A 29 1.56 -10.89 3.94
N ASP A 30 0.43 -11.45 3.50
CA ASP A 30 -0.10 -11.35 2.13
C ASP A 30 -1.00 -10.12 1.89
N GLN A 31 -1.03 -9.17 2.83
CA GLN A 31 -1.83 -7.95 2.73
C GLN A 31 -0.94 -6.70 2.78
N ILE A 32 -1.39 -5.65 2.10
CA ILE A 32 -0.78 -4.32 2.16
C ILE A 32 -1.78 -3.37 2.79
N ARG A 33 -1.39 -2.75 3.91
CA ARG A 33 -2.17 -1.75 4.62
C ARG A 33 -1.85 -0.36 4.09
N LEU A 34 -2.88 0.42 3.82
CA LEU A 34 -2.81 1.84 3.47
C LEU A 34 -3.41 2.62 4.62
N VAL A 35 -2.62 3.49 5.24
CA VAL A 35 -2.99 4.17 6.49
C VAL A 35 -2.66 5.64 6.42
N SER A 36 -3.63 6.52 6.65
CA SER A 36 -3.35 7.94 6.85
C SER A 36 -2.78 8.18 8.24
N LYS A 37 -2.04 9.28 8.42
CA LYS A 37 -1.62 9.71 9.76
C LYS A 37 -2.86 9.87 10.66
N GLY A 38 -2.75 9.41 11.90
CA GLY A 38 -3.83 9.42 12.89
C GLY A 38 -4.85 8.28 12.77
N GLY A 39 -4.78 7.44 11.73
CA GLY A 39 -5.65 6.26 11.58
C GLY A 39 -7.09 6.56 11.12
N ASN A 40 -7.39 7.80 10.74
CA ASN A 40 -8.73 8.20 10.26
C ASN A 40 -9.09 7.54 8.92
N PHE A 41 -8.10 7.12 8.13
CA PHE A 41 -8.28 6.27 6.97
C PHE A 41 -7.37 5.05 7.09
N ILE A 42 -7.97 3.87 7.15
CA ILE A 42 -7.28 2.59 7.17
C ILE A 42 -7.97 1.65 6.19
N THR A 43 -7.22 1.13 5.23
CA THR A 43 -7.70 0.06 4.35
C THR A 43 -6.60 -0.95 4.08
N THR A 44 -6.98 -2.08 3.50
CA THR A 44 -6.06 -3.17 3.17
C THR A 44 -6.34 -3.67 1.77
N VAL A 45 -5.29 -3.96 1.03
CA VAL A 45 -5.31 -4.52 -0.32
C VAL A 45 -4.61 -5.87 -0.29
N ASN A 46 -5.13 -6.86 -1.01
CA ASN A 46 -4.49 -8.16 -1.16
C ASN A 46 -4.57 -8.67 -2.60
N ASN A 47 -3.92 -9.80 -2.86
CA ASN A 47 -3.92 -10.48 -4.16
C ASN A 47 -4.72 -11.80 -4.15
N LYS A 48 -5.61 -11.99 -3.18
CA LYS A 48 -6.37 -13.23 -3.01
C LYS A 48 -7.63 -13.19 -3.89
N LYS A 49 -7.65 -13.95 -4.98
CA LYS A 49 -8.83 -14.04 -5.87
C LYS A 49 -10.10 -14.35 -5.07
N GLY A 50 -11.19 -13.62 -5.36
CA GLY A 50 -12.47 -13.74 -4.64
C GLY A 50 -12.56 -12.93 -3.33
N SER A 51 -11.46 -12.35 -2.84
CA SER A 51 -11.50 -11.38 -1.74
C SER A 51 -12.14 -10.07 -2.19
N LYS A 52 -13.00 -9.48 -1.36
CA LYS A 52 -13.53 -8.12 -1.57
C LYS A 52 -12.44 -7.04 -1.61
N ARG A 53 -11.25 -7.36 -1.12
CA ARG A 53 -10.05 -6.49 -1.07
C ARG A 53 -9.01 -6.86 -2.13
N CYS A 54 -9.38 -7.75 -3.07
CA CYS A 54 -8.51 -8.20 -4.15
C CYS A 54 -8.36 -7.09 -5.18
N HIS A 55 -7.18 -6.45 -5.22
CA HIS A 55 -6.81 -5.51 -6.27
C HIS A 55 -5.43 -5.86 -6.80
N GLU A 56 -5.37 -6.82 -7.72
CA GLU A 56 -4.12 -7.43 -8.18
C GLU A 56 -3.09 -6.40 -8.69
N ASN A 57 -3.52 -5.47 -9.55
CA ASN A 57 -2.61 -4.47 -10.12
C ASN A 57 -2.09 -3.50 -9.05
N LEU A 58 -2.98 -3.02 -8.18
CA LEU A 58 -2.59 -2.13 -7.08
C LEU A 58 -1.64 -2.84 -6.11
N TYR A 59 -1.94 -4.09 -5.76
CA TYR A 59 -1.08 -4.93 -4.94
C TYR A 59 0.32 -5.09 -5.56
N LYS A 60 0.41 -5.43 -6.85
CA LYS A 60 1.70 -5.57 -7.56
C LYS A 60 2.52 -4.28 -7.52
N HIS A 61 1.90 -3.13 -7.76
CA HIS A 61 2.59 -1.84 -7.70
C HIS A 61 3.08 -1.50 -6.29
N LEU A 62 2.23 -1.68 -5.27
CA LEU A 62 2.60 -1.41 -3.89
C LEU A 62 3.67 -2.39 -3.38
N LYS A 63 3.59 -3.67 -3.74
CA LYS A 63 4.63 -4.67 -3.44
C LYS A 63 5.97 -4.25 -4.05
N LYS A 64 5.98 -3.88 -5.34
CA LYS A 64 7.19 -3.41 -6.01
C LYS A 64 7.77 -2.17 -5.33
N LEU A 65 6.93 -1.22 -4.94
CA LEU A 65 7.35 -0.04 -4.18
C LEU A 65 7.99 -0.44 -2.85
N LEU A 66 7.35 -1.30 -2.06
CA LEU A 66 7.91 -1.77 -0.80
C LEU A 66 9.24 -2.51 -0.99
N GLN A 67 9.37 -3.34 -2.03
CA GLN A 67 10.62 -4.01 -2.38
C GLN A 67 11.73 -3.00 -2.72
N GLN A 68 11.43 -1.98 -3.53
CA GLN A 68 12.39 -0.93 -3.91
C GLN A 68 12.97 -0.19 -2.69
N TYR A 69 12.18 -0.03 -1.62
CA TYR A 69 12.60 0.62 -0.39
C TYR A 69 13.09 -0.37 0.70
N GLY A 70 13.28 -1.66 0.35
CA GLY A 70 13.73 -2.69 1.30
C GLY A 70 12.75 -2.95 2.44
N LYS A 71 11.46 -2.60 2.25
CA LYS A 71 10.37 -2.74 3.23
C LYS A 71 9.53 -3.98 3.00
N TRP A 72 9.85 -4.81 2.00
CA TRP A 72 9.18 -6.09 1.79
C TRP A 72 10.08 -7.22 2.28
N LYS A 73 9.72 -7.85 3.40
CA LYS A 73 10.38 -9.09 3.85
C LYS A 73 9.62 -10.26 3.28
N GLU A 74 10.27 -11.08 2.46
CA GLU A 74 9.68 -12.36 2.05
C GLU A 74 9.60 -13.25 3.29
N ASN A 75 8.41 -13.73 3.61
CA ASN A 75 8.24 -14.75 4.65
C ASN A 75 8.93 -16.02 4.13
N LYS A 76 10.12 -16.31 4.69
CA LYS A 76 10.92 -17.52 4.38
C LYS A 76 10.28 -18.83 4.85
N GLU A 77 9.01 -18.83 5.23
CA GLU A 77 8.33 -20.00 5.79
C GLU A 77 7.79 -20.98 4.74
N ASN A 78 7.81 -20.63 3.44
CA ASN A 78 7.31 -21.50 2.36
C ASN A 78 8.40 -22.30 1.62
N GLU A 79 9.67 -22.23 2.02
CA GLU A 79 10.76 -23.03 1.40
C GLU A 79 11.03 -24.37 2.10
N VAL A 80 10.44 -24.63 3.28
CA VAL A 80 10.73 -25.85 4.08
C VAL A 80 9.84 -27.06 3.70
N HIS A 81 8.90 -26.92 2.76
CA HIS A 81 8.00 -28.02 2.35
C HIS A 81 8.13 -28.46 0.90
N LYS A 82 9.27 -28.18 0.25
CA LYS A 82 9.63 -28.76 -1.06
C LYS A 82 11.01 -29.43 -1.03
N GLN A 83 11.22 -30.33 -0.07
CA GLN A 83 12.27 -31.35 -0.16
C GLN A 83 11.61 -32.73 -0.14
#